data_AF-A0A519F1F6-F1
#
_entry.id   AF-A0A519F1F6-F1
#
_cell.length_a   1.000
_cell.length_b   1.000
_cell.length_c   1.000
_cell.angle_alpha   90.00
_cell.angle_beta   90.00
_cell.angle_gamma   90.00
#
_symmetry.space_group_name_H-M   'P 1'
#
loop_
_entity.id
_entity.type
_entity.pdbx_description
1 polymer ?
#
loop_
_entity_poly.entity_id
_entity_poly.type
_entity_poly.pdbx_seq_one_letter_code
_entity_poly.pdbx_strand_id
1 'polypeptide(L)'
;MARSMWKGAISFGLVHIPVDMYPAVETKGLDLTMLDRRDFSPVGFKRYNKGNGKEVVWDDIVKGYEYEDGEYVVLSDEDLRRANPEATQTIDIQAFVDAGDVPLIYYDQPYYLAPGKGGAKVYALLRETLREAGKIGIAHVVIRVKQHLAALICVGDTIVLNTLRYPDEMRDAGELKIPSPNSKTAAVTVKELK
;
A
#
# COMPACT_ATOMS: atom_id res chain seq x y z
N MET A 1 4.88 15.28 -14.48
CA MET A 1 5.42 14.54 -13.32
C MET A 1 4.27 14.16 -12.42
N ALA A 2 4.26 12.94 -11.87
CA ALA A 2 3.20 12.50 -10.97
C ALA A 2 3.08 13.47 -9.77
N ARG A 3 1.84 13.81 -9.38
CA ARG A 3 1.58 14.63 -8.19
C ARG A 3 1.98 13.82 -6.96
N SER A 4 2.75 14.42 -6.05
CA SER A 4 3.03 13.82 -4.74
C SER A 4 1.70 13.48 -4.06
N MET A 5 1.56 12.24 -3.65
CA MET A 5 0.33 11.74 -3.01
C MET A 5 0.35 11.96 -1.49
N TRP A 6 1.53 12.10 -0.91
CA TRP A 6 1.75 12.20 0.52
C TRP A 6 3.08 12.90 0.79
N LYS A 7 3.11 13.68 1.87
CA LYS A 7 4.29 14.40 2.34
C LYS A 7 4.47 14.11 3.80
N GLY A 8 5.70 13.89 4.20
CA GLY A 8 6.03 13.55 5.57
C GLY A 8 7.52 13.40 5.76
N ALA A 9 7.92 12.54 6.69
CA ALA A 9 9.32 12.28 6.97
C ALA A 9 9.61 10.82 7.29
N ILE A 10 10.81 10.37 6.93
CA ILE A 10 11.38 9.14 7.47
C ILE A 10 11.95 9.46 8.85
N SER A 11 11.54 8.70 9.86
CA SER A 11 11.99 8.84 11.24
C SER A 11 12.61 7.53 11.73
N PHE A 12 13.71 7.65 12.47
CA PHE A 12 14.28 6.55 13.26
C PHE A 12 15.23 7.09 14.32
N GLY A 13 15.00 6.71 15.58
CA GLY A 13 15.75 7.26 16.71
C GLY A 13 15.60 8.79 16.79
N LEU A 14 16.67 9.53 16.45
CA LEU A 14 16.70 11.00 16.43
C LEU A 14 16.79 11.58 15.01
N VAL A 15 16.80 10.73 13.99
CA VAL A 15 16.93 11.15 12.59
C VAL A 15 15.55 11.43 12.03
N HIS A 16 15.38 12.57 11.38
CA HIS A 16 14.14 12.98 10.73
C HIS A 16 14.44 13.54 9.34
N ILE A 17 13.99 12.84 8.30
CA ILE A 17 14.32 13.13 6.89
C ILE A 17 13.04 13.50 6.14
N PRO A 18 12.82 14.76 5.76
CA PRO A 18 11.62 15.14 5.01
C PRO A 18 11.64 14.46 3.64
N VAL A 19 10.51 13.87 3.25
CA VAL A 19 10.32 13.18 1.97
C VAL A 19 8.92 13.43 1.39
N ASP A 20 8.85 13.38 0.07
CA ASP A 20 7.61 13.34 -0.70
C ASP A 20 7.44 11.94 -1.28
N MET A 21 6.25 11.36 -1.14
CA MET A 21 5.92 10.03 -1.64
C MET A 21 5.13 10.11 -2.95
N TYR A 22 5.49 9.27 -3.91
CA TYR A 22 4.90 9.18 -5.24
C TYR A 22 4.54 7.71 -5.55
N PRO A 23 3.39 7.42 -6.17
CA PRO A 23 3.11 6.07 -6.66
C PRO A 23 4.21 5.59 -7.62
N ALA A 24 4.71 4.37 -7.42
CA ALA A 24 5.66 3.76 -8.36
C ALA A 24 4.97 2.95 -9.47
N VAL A 25 3.66 2.79 -9.39
CA VAL A 25 2.84 2.10 -10.37
C VAL A 25 1.87 3.09 -11.01
N GLU A 26 1.79 3.02 -12.33
CA GLU A 26 0.76 3.69 -13.13
C GLU A 26 -0.05 2.60 -13.83
N THR A 27 -1.35 2.50 -13.51
CA THR A 27 -2.24 1.56 -14.19
C THR A 27 -2.46 2.04 -15.62
N LYS A 28 -1.92 1.31 -16.59
CA LYS A 28 -2.18 1.54 -18.01
C LYS A 28 -3.35 0.66 -18.43
N GLY A 29 -4.54 1.25 -18.48
CA GLY A 29 -5.77 0.62 -18.96
C GLY A 29 -6.41 1.46 -20.07
N LEU A 30 -7.26 0.81 -20.86
CA LEU A 30 -8.22 1.53 -21.70
C LEU A 30 -9.38 1.96 -20.81
N ASP A 31 -9.62 3.27 -20.70
CA ASP A 31 -10.81 3.78 -20.03
C ASP A 31 -12.04 3.52 -20.91
N LEU A 32 -12.72 2.41 -20.64
CA LEU A 32 -13.93 2.04 -21.35
C LEU A 32 -15.11 2.85 -20.77
N THR A 33 -15.76 3.65 -21.62
CA THR A 33 -17.02 4.30 -21.27
C THR A 33 -18.15 3.31 -21.46
N MET A 34 -19.04 3.18 -20.46
CA MET A 34 -20.24 2.39 -20.63
C MET A 34 -21.20 3.09 -21.58
N LEU A 35 -21.61 2.39 -22.62
CA LEU A 35 -22.55 2.88 -23.61
C LEU A 35 -23.85 2.06 -23.56
N ASP A 36 -24.99 2.71 -23.74
CA ASP A 36 -26.25 2.03 -23.96
C ASP A 36 -26.18 1.30 -25.30
N ARG A 37 -26.42 -0.01 -25.31
CA ARG A 37 -26.32 -0.85 -26.52
C ARG A 37 -27.28 -0.43 -27.62
N ARG A 38 -28.39 0.25 -27.29
CA ARG A 38 -29.45 0.59 -28.23
C ARG A 38 -29.07 1.76 -29.14
N ASP A 39 -28.33 2.73 -28.63
CA ASP A 39 -28.01 3.99 -29.31
C ASP A 39 -26.54 4.42 -29.16
N PHE A 40 -25.73 3.65 -28.43
CA PHE A 40 -24.32 3.91 -28.11
C PHE A 40 -24.09 5.22 -27.33
N SER A 41 -25.13 5.74 -26.65
CA SER A 41 -25.01 6.92 -25.80
C SER A 41 -24.33 6.59 -24.47
N PRO A 42 -23.51 7.49 -23.87
CA PRO A 42 -22.90 7.27 -22.56
C PRO A 42 -23.92 7.05 -21.44
N VAL A 43 -23.68 6.04 -20.61
CA VAL A 43 -24.52 5.74 -19.43
C VAL A 43 -24.08 6.59 -18.26
N GLY A 44 -25.02 7.34 -17.68
CA GLY A 44 -24.82 8.10 -16.44
C GLY A 44 -25.16 7.28 -15.19
N PHE A 45 -24.56 7.65 -14.06
CA PHE A 45 -24.89 7.09 -12.75
C PHE A 45 -25.59 8.12 -11.87
N LYS A 46 -26.61 7.69 -11.14
CA LYS A 46 -27.24 8.46 -10.07
C LYS A 46 -27.10 7.73 -8.74
N ARG A 47 -26.77 8.48 -7.70
CA ARG A 47 -26.79 7.98 -6.32
C ARG A 47 -28.20 8.16 -5.80
N TYR A 48 -28.75 7.15 -5.14
CA TYR A 48 -30.09 7.22 -4.57
C TYR A 48 -30.13 6.55 -3.20
N ASN A 49 -31.05 7.00 -2.35
CA ASN A 49 -31.27 6.44 -1.03
C ASN A 49 -32.07 5.13 -1.16
N LYS A 50 -31.52 4.02 -0.66
CA LYS A 50 -32.12 2.68 -0.79
C LYS A 50 -33.50 2.55 -0.14
N GLY A 51 -33.81 3.34 0.89
CA GLY A 51 -35.08 3.28 1.59
C GLY A 51 -36.22 4.03 0.89
N ASN A 52 -35.92 5.11 0.17
CA ASN A 52 -36.95 5.97 -0.43
C ASN A 52 -36.82 6.20 -1.95
N GLY A 53 -35.77 5.67 -2.57
CA GLY A 53 -35.54 5.76 -4.02
C GLY A 53 -35.13 7.15 -4.54
N LYS A 54 -35.03 8.16 -3.67
CA LYS A 54 -34.72 9.54 -4.08
C LYS A 54 -33.23 9.70 -4.38
N GLU A 55 -32.94 10.53 -5.37
CA GLU A 55 -31.57 10.92 -5.70
C GLU A 55 -30.90 11.63 -4.53
N VAL A 56 -29.61 11.34 -4.31
CA VAL A 56 -28.80 11.91 -3.22
C VAL A 56 -27.64 12.67 -3.85
N VAL A 57 -27.54 13.96 -3.54
CA VAL A 57 -26.42 14.81 -3.96
C VAL A 57 -25.20 14.55 -3.08
N TRP A 58 -24.01 14.88 -3.59
CA TRP A 58 -22.76 14.61 -2.87
C TRP A 58 -22.69 15.21 -1.47
N ASP A 59 -23.22 16.42 -1.29
CA ASP A 59 -23.19 17.12 0.00
C ASP A 59 -24.02 16.42 1.09
N ASP A 60 -24.97 15.58 0.69
CA ASP A 60 -25.81 14.79 1.60
C ASP A 60 -25.24 13.38 1.87
N ILE A 61 -24.04 13.05 1.36
CA ILE A 61 -23.42 11.73 1.52
C ILE A 61 -22.36 11.78 2.62
N VAL A 62 -22.61 11.01 3.67
CA VAL A 62 -21.64 10.73 4.75
C VAL A 62 -21.15 9.29 4.68
N LYS A 63 -19.95 9.01 5.21
CA LYS A 63 -19.41 7.66 5.35
C LYS A 63 -19.81 7.11 6.72
N GLY A 64 -20.40 5.91 6.73
CA GLY A 64 -20.72 5.17 7.95
C GLY A 64 -19.89 3.90 8.06
N TYR A 65 -19.49 3.54 9.29
CA TYR A 65 -18.95 2.22 9.63
C TYR A 65 -20.06 1.38 10.25
N GLU A 66 -20.33 0.22 9.65
CA GLU A 66 -21.33 -0.73 10.15
C GLU A 66 -20.74 -1.54 11.31
N TYR A 67 -21.27 -1.36 12.52
CA TYR A 67 -20.78 -2.07 13.71
C TYR A 67 -21.69 -3.24 14.11
N GLU A 68 -22.96 -3.18 13.71
CA GLU A 68 -23.95 -4.27 13.76
C GLU A 68 -24.79 -4.23 12.48
N ASP A 69 -25.45 -5.33 12.12
CA ASP A 69 -26.22 -5.45 10.87
C ASP A 69 -27.28 -4.33 10.77
N GLY A 70 -27.08 -3.40 9.82
CA GLY A 70 -27.95 -2.24 9.62
C GLY A 70 -27.71 -1.06 10.57
N GLU A 71 -26.77 -1.14 11.52
CA GLU A 71 -26.40 -0.04 12.42
C GLU A 71 -25.06 0.58 12.05
N TYR A 72 -25.06 1.91 11.82
CA TYR A 72 -23.90 2.64 11.30
C TYR A 72 -23.49 3.78 12.23
N VAL A 73 -22.19 3.91 12.48
CA VAL A 73 -21.59 5.12 13.06
C VAL A 73 -21.04 5.99 11.94
N VAL A 74 -21.48 7.25 11.88
CA VAL A 74 -20.92 8.22 10.92
C VAL A 74 -19.51 8.61 11.35
N LEU A 75 -18.55 8.46 10.45
CA LEU A 75 -17.17 8.87 10.65
C LEU A 75 -16.87 10.05 9.74
N SER A 76 -16.55 11.22 10.31
CA SER A 76 -16.05 12.33 9.51
C SER A 76 -14.57 12.12 9.14
N ASP A 77 -14.14 12.74 8.04
CA ASP A 77 -12.72 12.75 7.67
C ASP A 77 -11.86 13.46 8.75
N GLU A 78 -12.47 14.34 9.57
CA GLU A 78 -11.81 14.98 10.71
C GLU A 78 -11.66 14.03 11.91
N ASP A 79 -12.69 13.23 12.22
CA ASP A 79 -12.62 12.22 13.28
C ASP A 79 -11.53 11.17 12.99
N LEU A 80 -11.42 10.74 11.72
CA LEU A 80 -10.37 9.84 11.26
C LEU A 80 -8.97 10.47 11.41
N ARG A 81 -8.82 11.78 11.17
CA ARG A 81 -7.54 12.47 11.39
C ARG A 81 -7.23 12.68 12.87
N ARG A 82 -8.22 13.04 13.68
CA ARG A 82 -8.06 13.30 15.11
C ARG A 82 -7.74 12.03 15.90
N ALA A 83 -8.15 10.87 15.41
CA ALA A 83 -7.84 9.59 16.05
C ALA A 83 -6.33 9.33 16.17
N ASN A 84 -5.49 9.80 15.23
CA ASN A 84 -4.03 9.73 15.38
C ASN A 84 -3.24 10.67 14.44
N PRO A 85 -3.09 11.97 14.76
CA PRO A 85 -2.41 12.94 13.88
C PRO A 85 -0.91 12.66 13.68
N GLU A 86 -0.20 12.27 14.73
CA GLU A 86 1.27 12.09 14.71
C GLU A 86 1.71 10.91 13.83
N ALA A 87 0.90 9.84 13.76
CA ALA A 87 1.18 8.69 12.92
C ALA A 87 0.97 8.96 11.41
N THR A 88 0.24 10.02 11.03
CA THR A 88 -0.21 10.22 9.64
C THR A 88 0.85 10.71 8.66
N GLN A 89 1.95 11.27 9.15
CA GLN A 89 2.97 11.94 8.32
C GLN A 89 4.40 11.42 8.56
N THR A 90 4.53 10.26 9.21
CA THR A 90 5.83 9.68 9.51
C THR A 90 5.94 8.27 8.96
N ILE A 91 7.08 7.98 8.36
CA ILE A 91 7.55 6.63 8.04
C ILE A 91 8.53 6.26 9.17
N ASP A 92 8.05 5.53 10.17
CA ASP A 92 8.80 5.24 11.38
C ASP A 92 9.51 3.87 11.28
N ILE A 93 10.82 3.90 11.03
CA ILE A 93 11.62 2.67 10.88
C ILE A 93 11.81 2.03 12.26
N GLN A 94 11.33 0.79 12.38
CA GLN A 94 11.43 -0.04 13.57
C GLN A 94 12.73 -0.84 13.61
N ALA A 95 13.19 -1.33 12.46
CA ALA A 95 14.34 -2.22 12.37
C ALA A 95 15.01 -2.18 11.00
N PHE A 96 16.28 -2.58 10.95
CA PHE A 96 17.01 -2.85 9.71
C PHE A 96 17.31 -4.34 9.63
N VAL A 97 16.87 -4.99 8.54
CA VAL A 97 16.99 -6.44 8.33
C VAL A 97 17.66 -6.74 6.99
N ASP A 98 18.14 -7.97 6.80
CA ASP A 98 18.63 -8.38 5.48
C ASP A 98 17.47 -8.46 4.48
N ALA A 99 17.70 -8.03 3.24
CA ALA A 99 16.65 -8.05 2.21
C ALA A 99 16.06 -9.46 1.99
N GLY A 100 16.87 -10.51 2.18
CA GLY A 100 16.47 -11.91 2.05
C GLY A 100 15.60 -12.43 3.20
N ASP A 101 15.55 -11.73 4.34
CA ASP A 101 14.74 -12.14 5.50
C ASP A 101 13.25 -11.83 5.31
N VAL A 102 12.91 -11.02 4.32
CA VAL A 102 11.52 -10.67 3.97
C VAL A 102 11.11 -11.41 2.69
N PRO A 103 10.31 -12.50 2.80
CA PRO A 103 9.82 -13.22 1.64
C PRO A 103 9.04 -12.34 0.66
N LEU A 104 9.25 -12.57 -0.64
CA LEU A 104 8.62 -11.80 -1.71
C LEU A 104 7.08 -11.77 -1.64
N ILE A 105 6.48 -12.83 -1.08
CA ILE A 105 5.02 -12.97 -0.96
C ILE A 105 4.37 -11.84 -0.13
N TYR A 106 5.13 -11.24 0.79
CA TYR A 106 4.62 -10.17 1.64
C TYR A 106 4.62 -8.80 0.95
N TYR A 107 5.34 -8.60 -0.16
CA TYR A 107 5.41 -7.29 -0.80
C TYR A 107 4.15 -6.98 -1.62
N ASP A 108 3.60 -5.78 -1.44
CA ASP A 108 2.36 -5.34 -2.06
C ASP A 108 2.55 -4.16 -3.02
N GLN A 109 2.45 -2.92 -2.56
CA GLN A 109 2.42 -1.74 -3.42
C GLN A 109 3.67 -0.86 -3.22
N PRO A 110 4.44 -0.61 -4.30
CA PRO A 110 5.62 0.24 -4.23
C PRO A 110 5.31 1.72 -4.42
N TYR A 111 6.09 2.55 -3.73
CA TYR A 111 6.08 4.00 -3.76
C TYR A 111 7.50 4.56 -3.81
N TYR A 112 7.76 5.54 -4.65
CA TYR A 112 9.02 6.26 -4.68
C TYR A 112 9.04 7.35 -3.61
N LEU A 113 10.13 7.42 -2.84
CA LEU A 113 10.38 8.52 -1.91
C LEU A 113 11.40 9.47 -2.54
N ALA A 114 11.04 10.74 -2.67
CA ALA A 114 11.96 11.81 -3.05
C ALA A 114 12.29 12.67 -1.83
N PRO A 115 13.53 13.19 -1.70
CA PRO A 115 13.87 14.08 -0.60
C PRO A 115 13.07 15.39 -0.67
N GLY A 116 12.47 15.76 0.45
CA GLY A 116 11.86 17.07 0.64
C GLY A 116 12.90 18.18 0.82
N LYS A 117 12.40 19.41 0.96
CA LYS A 117 13.27 20.60 1.11
C LYS A 117 14.20 20.45 2.33
N GLY A 118 15.51 20.57 2.09
CA GLY A 118 16.54 20.45 3.14
C GLY A 118 16.92 19.02 3.53
N GLY A 119 16.23 17.99 3.03
CA GLY A 119 16.49 16.58 3.37
C GLY A 119 17.52 15.86 2.50
N ALA A 120 17.96 16.46 1.39
CA ALA A 120 18.73 15.77 0.33
C ALA A 120 20.00 15.07 0.84
N LYS A 121 20.81 15.73 1.68
CA LYS A 121 22.05 15.15 2.21
C LYS A 121 21.79 13.94 3.11
N VAL A 122 20.81 14.04 4.01
CA VAL A 122 20.50 12.96 4.97
C VAL A 122 19.79 11.81 4.27
N TYR A 123 18.93 12.09 3.29
CA TYR A 123 18.33 11.09 2.42
C TYR A 123 19.40 10.29 1.66
N ALA A 124 20.37 10.97 1.03
CA ALA A 124 21.46 10.32 0.32
C ALA A 124 22.31 9.48 1.27
N LEU A 125 22.59 9.99 2.48
CA LEU A 125 23.31 9.23 3.50
C LEU A 125 22.57 7.94 3.87
N LEU A 126 21.26 8.01 4.17
CA LEU A 126 20.46 6.82 4.47
C LEU A 126 20.50 5.82 3.30
N ARG A 127 20.34 6.31 2.06
CA ARG A 127 20.37 5.48 0.84
C ARG A 127 21.71 4.75 0.69
N GLU A 128 22.83 5.45 0.79
CA GLU A 128 24.15 4.82 0.65
C GLU A 128 24.44 3.86 1.81
N THR A 129 24.09 4.22 3.05
CA THR A 129 24.28 3.34 4.20
C THR A 129 23.49 2.03 4.07
N LEU A 130 22.22 2.10 3.67
CA LEU A 130 21.39 0.90 3.43
C LEU A 130 21.98 0.03 2.31
N ARG A 131 22.44 0.66 1.23
CA ARG A 131 23.02 -0.03 0.07
C ARG A 131 24.32 -0.73 0.44
N GLU A 132 25.24 -0.04 1.11
CA GLU A 132 26.52 -0.62 1.53
C GLU A 132 26.35 -1.73 2.56
N ALA A 133 25.39 -1.58 3.48
CA ALA A 133 25.08 -2.58 4.49
C ALA A 133 24.28 -3.78 3.95
N GLY A 134 23.71 -3.70 2.75
CA GLY A 134 22.82 -4.71 2.19
C GLY A 134 21.50 -4.88 2.98
N LYS A 135 21.07 -3.83 3.69
CA LYS A 135 19.92 -3.86 4.59
C LYS A 135 18.72 -3.14 3.99
N ILE A 136 17.54 -3.50 4.48
CA ILE A 136 16.27 -2.81 4.24
C ILE A 136 15.69 -2.33 5.58
N GLY A 137 14.98 -1.21 5.56
CA GLY A 137 14.30 -0.69 6.76
C GLY A 137 12.87 -1.22 6.85
N ILE A 138 12.47 -1.83 7.96
CA ILE A 138 11.07 -2.16 8.25
C ILE A 138 10.45 -1.01 9.01
N ALA A 139 9.33 -0.48 8.52
CA ALA A 139 8.71 0.72 9.05
C ALA A 139 7.19 0.60 9.15
N HIS A 140 6.62 1.41 10.04
CA HIS A 140 5.20 1.73 10.01
C HIS A 140 4.99 3.03 9.23
N VAL A 141 3.95 3.06 8.40
CA VAL A 141 3.53 4.27 7.69
C VAL A 141 2.02 4.30 7.63
N VAL A 142 1.42 5.47 7.85
CA VAL A 142 -0.01 5.66 7.60
C VAL A 142 -0.19 6.29 6.23
N ILE A 143 -0.88 5.56 5.35
CA ILE A 143 -1.21 6.04 4.01
C ILE A 143 -2.72 6.30 3.99
N ARG A 144 -3.09 7.57 3.81
CA ARG A 144 -4.48 8.07 3.94
C ARG A 144 -5.03 7.86 5.36
N VAL A 145 -5.60 6.68 5.62
CA VAL A 145 -6.28 6.33 6.89
C VAL A 145 -5.87 4.95 7.41
N LYS A 146 -5.15 4.14 6.62
CA LYS A 146 -4.71 2.80 7.02
C LYS A 146 -3.24 2.86 7.40
N GLN A 147 -2.90 2.27 8.54
CA GLN A 147 -1.53 1.97 8.90
C GLN A 147 -1.06 0.74 8.11
N HIS A 148 0.13 0.84 7.54
CA HIS A 148 0.79 -0.22 6.81
C HIS A 148 2.13 -0.55 7.47
N LEU A 149 2.46 -1.83 7.49
CA LEU A 149 3.85 -2.25 7.56
C LEU A 149 4.48 -2.00 6.18
N ALA A 150 5.73 -1.56 6.13
CA ALA A 150 6.42 -1.28 4.88
C ALA A 150 7.91 -1.60 4.97
N ALA A 151 8.50 -1.92 3.82
CA ALA A 151 9.93 -2.08 3.63
C ALA A 151 10.49 -0.90 2.82
N LEU A 152 11.54 -0.26 3.33
CA LEU A 152 12.32 0.76 2.64
C LEU A 152 13.52 0.09 1.99
N ILE A 153 13.54 0.08 0.66
CA ILE A 153 14.53 -0.60 -0.16
C ILE A 153 15.22 0.41 -1.07
N CYS A 154 16.55 0.35 -1.18
CA CYS A 154 17.27 1.14 -2.16
C CYS A 154 17.21 0.48 -3.54
N VAL A 155 16.64 1.17 -4.53
CA VAL A 155 16.55 0.73 -5.92
C VAL A 155 17.11 1.82 -6.82
N GLY A 156 18.24 1.55 -7.46
CA GLY A 156 18.99 2.60 -8.17
C GLY A 156 19.26 3.78 -7.23
N ASP A 157 18.99 5.00 -7.68
CA ASP A 157 19.21 6.22 -6.91
C ASP A 157 18.06 6.63 -5.97
N THR A 158 17.05 5.79 -5.79
CA THR A 158 15.88 6.10 -4.95
C THR A 158 15.71 5.09 -3.82
N ILE A 159 15.07 5.54 -2.74
CA ILE A 159 14.49 4.70 -1.71
C ILE A 159 13.03 4.44 -2.10
N VAL A 160 12.71 3.18 -2.31
CA VAL A 160 11.36 2.68 -2.56
C VAL A 160 10.76 2.24 -1.23
N LEU A 161 9.60 2.77 -0.89
CA LEU A 161 8.75 2.25 0.17
C LEU A 161 7.81 1.23 -0.46
N ASN A 162 7.87 -0.03 -0.05
CA ASN A 162 6.95 -1.05 -0.49
C ASN A 162 6.09 -1.49 0.68
N THR A 163 4.76 -1.38 0.56
CA THR A 163 3.87 -1.86 1.62
C THR A 163 3.98 -3.38 1.73
N LEU A 164 3.83 -3.87 2.96
CA LEU A 164 3.88 -5.28 3.28
C LEU A 164 2.48 -5.75 3.71
N ARG A 165 2.13 -6.95 3.28
CA ARG A 165 0.97 -7.71 3.76
C ARG A 165 1.32 -8.36 5.09
N TYR A 166 0.38 -8.33 6.02
CA TYR A 166 0.52 -9.12 7.23
C TYR A 166 0.27 -10.61 6.93
N PRO A 167 0.87 -11.53 7.70
CA PRO A 167 0.69 -12.97 7.49
C PRO A 167 -0.78 -13.43 7.57
N ASP A 168 -1.62 -12.77 8.36
CA ASP A 168 -3.06 -13.04 8.47
C ASP A 168 -3.88 -12.52 7.28
N GLU A 169 -3.34 -11.61 6.47
CA GLU A 169 -3.94 -11.20 5.20
C GLU A 169 -3.69 -12.24 4.08
N MET A 170 -2.83 -13.24 4.32
CA MET A 170 -2.50 -14.31 3.38
C MET A 170 -3.44 -15.51 3.57
N ARG A 171 -3.97 -16.04 2.46
CA ARG A 171 -4.74 -17.29 2.48
C ARG A 171 -3.82 -18.49 2.69
N ASP A 172 -4.30 -19.47 3.44
CA ASP A 172 -3.60 -20.74 3.63
C ASP A 172 -3.56 -21.53 2.30
N ALA A 173 -2.36 -21.96 1.92
CA ALA A 173 -2.15 -22.80 0.74
C ALA A 173 -2.50 -24.28 0.99
N GLY A 174 -2.75 -24.69 2.24
CA GLY A 174 -3.06 -26.06 2.64
C GLY A 174 -4.34 -26.63 2.04
N GLU A 175 -5.28 -25.78 1.60
CA GLU A 175 -6.49 -26.20 0.90
C GLU A 175 -6.26 -26.52 -0.58
N LEU A 176 -5.09 -26.14 -1.12
CA LEU A 176 -4.73 -26.40 -2.51
C LEU A 176 -4.28 -27.85 -2.67
N LYS A 177 -4.77 -28.51 -3.73
CA LYS A 177 -4.35 -29.86 -4.12
C LYS A 177 -2.97 -29.80 -4.79
N ILE A 178 -1.92 -29.56 -4.00
CA ILE A 178 -0.53 -29.50 -4.47
C ILE A 178 0.10 -30.89 -4.29
N PRO A 179 0.83 -31.42 -5.30
CA PRO A 179 1.57 -32.67 -5.15
C PRO A 179 2.55 -32.57 -3.97
N SER A 180 2.49 -33.52 -3.04
CA SER A 180 3.39 -33.50 -1.90
C SER A 180 4.84 -33.77 -2.34
N PRO A 181 5.85 -33.29 -1.58
CA PRO A 181 7.27 -33.55 -1.87
C PRO A 181 7.61 -35.05 -1.96
N ASN A 182 6.83 -35.90 -1.29
CA ASN A 182 6.97 -37.36 -1.29
C ASN A 182 5.96 -38.07 -2.21
N SER A 183 5.21 -37.32 -3.03
CA SER A 183 4.23 -37.94 -3.93
C SER A 183 4.96 -38.65 -5.08
N LYS A 184 4.86 -39.98 -5.10
CA LYS A 184 5.31 -40.81 -6.24
C LYS A 184 4.67 -40.39 -7.57
N THR A 185 3.62 -39.59 -7.53
CA THR A 185 2.88 -39.04 -8.67
C THR A 185 3.62 -37.92 -9.42
N ALA A 186 4.51 -37.17 -8.76
CA ALA A 186 5.29 -36.13 -9.43
C ALA A 186 6.62 -36.66 -10.02
N ALA A 187 7.09 -37.81 -9.52
CA ALA A 187 8.21 -38.61 -10.05
C ALA A 187 9.45 -37.83 -10.55
N VAL A 188 9.78 -36.69 -9.95
CA VAL A 188 10.93 -35.87 -10.36
C VAL A 188 12.22 -36.63 -10.07
N THR A 189 12.99 -36.94 -11.11
CA THR A 189 14.24 -37.68 -10.99
C THR A 189 15.45 -36.76 -10.93
N VAL A 190 16.52 -37.22 -10.28
CA VAL A 190 17.80 -36.49 -10.18
C VAL A 190 18.43 -36.19 -11.54
N LYS A 191 18.11 -36.99 -12.58
CA LYS A 191 18.57 -36.74 -13.97
C LYS A 191 17.88 -35.54 -14.63
N GLU A 192 16.68 -35.19 -14.19
CA GLU A 192 15.92 -34.05 -14.72
C GLU A 192 16.27 -32.74 -14.00
N LEU A 193 16.98 -32.83 -12.87
CA LEU A 193 17.43 -31.68 -12.08
C LEU A 193 18.87 -31.22 -12.42
N LYS A 194 19.55 -31.91 -13.34
CA LYS A 194 20.93 -31.61 -13.76
C LYS A 194 21.00 -31.01 -15.14
#